data_AF-A0A7S3P8E3-F1
#
_entry.id   AF-A0A7S3P8E3-F1
#
_cell.length_a   1.000
_cell.length_b   1.000
_cell.length_c   1.000
_cell.angle_alpha   90.00
_cell.angle_beta   90.00
_cell.angle_gamma   90.00
#
_symmetry.space_group_name_H-M   'P 1'
#
loop_
_entity.id
_entity.type
_entity.pdbx_description
1 polymer ?
#
loop_
_entity_poly.entity_id
_entity_poly.type
_entity_poly.pdbx_seq_one_letter_code
_entity_poly.pdbx_strand_id
1 'polypeptide(L)'
;MNRFLLLLLAVLALSTFAFDETSTREEILESRRRRKVQLEAMLHDAEERLEQHKSGKKMLTDDEIKALEKKADIFTRKLETMRDDLDDREIERIMAREKLRNERLSERRKRDEL
;
A
#
# COMPACT_ATOMS: atom_id res chain seq x y z
N MET A 1 -34.26 -27.79 29.03
CA MET A 1 -33.91 -26.76 28.03
C MET A 1 -32.61 -26.08 28.43
N ASN A 2 -31.77 -25.63 27.49
CA ASN A 2 -30.58 -24.76 27.67
C ASN A 2 -29.17 -25.37 27.49
N ARG A 3 -28.98 -26.60 27.01
CA ARG A 3 -27.62 -27.05 26.57
C ARG A 3 -27.35 -26.78 25.08
N PHE A 4 -28.38 -26.92 24.24
CA PHE A 4 -28.29 -26.58 22.81
C PHE A 4 -28.15 -25.08 22.54
N LEU A 5 -28.78 -24.22 23.36
CA LEU A 5 -28.70 -22.77 23.20
C LEU A 5 -27.31 -22.21 23.53
N LEU A 6 -26.63 -22.81 24.52
CA LEU A 6 -25.25 -22.45 24.91
C LEU A 6 -24.23 -22.89 23.84
N LEU A 7 -24.43 -24.05 23.22
CA LEU A 7 -23.57 -24.52 22.12
C LEU A 7 -23.74 -23.66 20.85
N LEU A 8 -24.96 -23.22 20.53
CA LEU A 8 -25.21 -22.36 19.37
C LEU A 8 -24.61 -20.96 19.54
N LEU A 9 -24.64 -20.42 20.77
CA LEU A 9 -23.97 -19.15 21.12
C LEU A 9 -22.44 -19.28 21.07
N ALA A 10 -21.87 -20.42 21.48
CA ALA A 10 -20.43 -20.66 21.38
C ALA A 10 -19.95 -20.76 19.92
N VAL A 11 -20.72 -21.42 19.04
CA VAL A 11 -20.37 -21.52 17.60
C VAL A 11 -20.47 -20.16 16.90
N LEU A 12 -21.45 -19.32 17.25
CA LEU A 12 -21.57 -17.96 16.71
C LEU A 12 -20.48 -17.00 17.21
N ALA A 13 -19.96 -17.20 18.43
CA ALA A 13 -18.84 -16.42 18.97
C ALA A 13 -17.48 -16.81 18.36
N LEU A 14 -17.34 -18.04 17.84
CA LEU A 14 -16.14 -18.50 17.14
C LEU A 14 -16.08 -18.04 15.67
N SER A 15 -17.22 -17.76 15.03
CA SER A 15 -17.26 -17.31 13.64
C SER A 15 -16.96 -15.82 13.41
N THR A 16 -16.97 -14.99 14.46
CA THR A 16 -16.77 -13.53 14.33
C THR A 16 -15.33 -13.07 14.45
N PHE A 17 -14.39 -13.94 14.85
CA PHE A 17 -12.98 -13.57 15.01
C PHE A 17 -12.08 -13.90 13.81
N ALA A 18 -12.59 -14.61 12.81
CA ALA A 18 -11.84 -14.91 11.58
C ALA A 18 -11.96 -13.83 10.49
N PHE A 19 -12.59 -12.68 10.80
CA PHE A 19 -13.01 -11.69 9.80
C PHE A 19 -11.99 -10.57 9.49
N ASP A 20 -10.85 -10.46 10.18
CA ASP A 20 -10.04 -9.21 10.10
C ASP A 20 -8.55 -9.39 9.79
N GLU A 21 -8.12 -10.53 9.23
CA GLU A 21 -6.69 -10.73 8.92
C GLU A 21 -6.47 -11.03 7.43
N THR A 22 -7.34 -11.83 6.81
CA THR A 22 -7.34 -12.07 5.37
C THR A 22 -7.74 -10.82 4.58
N SER A 23 -8.74 -10.05 5.04
CA SER A 23 -9.17 -8.80 4.41
C SER A 23 -8.04 -7.76 4.41
N THR A 24 -7.34 -7.61 5.54
CA THR A 24 -6.24 -6.64 5.67
C THR A 24 -5.03 -7.05 4.84
N ARG A 25 -4.74 -8.35 4.73
CA ARG A 25 -3.67 -8.87 3.86
C ARG A 25 -3.98 -8.60 2.38
N GLU A 26 -5.20 -8.90 1.93
CA GLU A 26 -5.63 -8.63 0.56
C GLU A 26 -5.60 -7.12 0.25
N GLU A 27 -6.05 -6.28 1.18
CA GLU A 27 -5.97 -4.81 1.06
C GLU A 27 -4.52 -4.30 0.95
N ILE A 28 -3.58 -4.86 1.72
CA ILE A 28 -2.16 -4.52 1.65
C ILE A 28 -1.60 -4.87 0.27
N LEU A 29 -1.90 -6.08 -0.22
CA LEU A 29 -1.46 -6.54 -1.53
C LEU A 29 -2.07 -5.70 -2.65
N GLU A 30 -3.36 -5.38 -2.56
CA GLU A 30 -4.04 -4.54 -3.54
C GLU A 30 -3.51 -3.10 -3.53
N SER A 31 -3.31 -2.51 -2.35
CA SER A 31 -2.71 -1.19 -2.18
C SER A 31 -1.30 -1.14 -2.78
N ARG A 32 -0.47 -2.17 -2.54
CA ARG A 32 0.86 -2.30 -3.16
C ARG A 32 0.77 -2.42 -4.67
N ARG A 33 -0.17 -3.21 -5.21
CA ARG A 33 -0.41 -3.33 -6.65
C ARG A 33 -0.81 -1.98 -7.26
N ARG A 34 -1.77 -1.27 -6.67
CA ARG A 34 -2.19 0.07 -7.11
C ARG A 34 -1.02 1.06 -7.10
N ARG A 35 -0.19 1.02 -6.06
CA ARG A 35 1.00 1.87 -5.94
C ARG A 35 2.05 1.56 -6.99
N LYS A 36 2.25 0.28 -7.33
CA LYS A 36 3.15 -0.15 -8.41
C LYS A 36 2.70 0.43 -9.75
N VAL A 37 1.42 0.27 -10.10
CA VAL A 37 0.84 0.83 -11.33
C VAL A 37 1.00 2.35 -11.38
N GLN A 38 0.79 3.03 -10.26
CA GLN A 38 0.98 4.48 -10.19
C GLN A 38 2.43 4.90 -10.43
N LEU A 39 3.40 4.18 -9.85
CA LEU A 39 4.83 4.45 -10.05
C LEU A 39 5.26 4.16 -11.49
N GLU A 40 4.75 3.10 -12.12
CA GLU A 40 4.99 2.79 -13.53
C GLU A 40 4.46 3.91 -14.43
N ALA A 41 3.25 4.40 -14.18
CA ALA A 41 2.68 5.53 -14.92
C ALA A 41 3.49 6.82 -14.77
N MET A 42 3.97 7.11 -13.55
CA MET A 42 4.82 8.28 -13.29
C MET A 42 6.20 8.17 -13.94
N LEU A 43 6.78 6.96 -13.98
CA LEU A 43 8.03 6.69 -14.68
C LEU A 43 7.85 6.90 -16.19
N HIS A 44 6.79 6.32 -16.76
CA HIS A 44 6.47 6.48 -18.17
C HIS A 44 6.29 7.95 -18.57
N ASP A 45 5.54 8.76 -17.81
CA ASP A 45 5.38 10.19 -18.09
C ASP A 45 6.72 10.95 -18.03
N ALA A 46 7.60 10.60 -17.08
CA ALA A 46 8.92 11.22 -16.98
C ALA A 46 9.81 10.88 -18.18
N GLU A 47 9.84 9.60 -18.57
CA GLU A 47 10.58 9.10 -19.74
C GLU A 47 10.05 9.66 -21.05
N GLU A 48 8.73 9.72 -21.21
CA GLU A 48 8.09 10.29 -22.40
C GLU A 48 8.48 11.76 -22.59
N ARG A 49 8.49 12.56 -21.51
CA ARG A 49 8.91 13.97 -21.58
C ARG A 49 10.38 14.12 -21.96
N LEU A 50 11.24 13.26 -21.43
CA LEU A 50 12.65 13.23 -21.82
C LEU A 50 12.81 12.83 -23.30
N GLU A 51 12.00 11.91 -23.80
CA GLU A 51 12.01 11.50 -25.21
C GLU A 51 11.45 12.57 -26.15
N GLN A 52 10.40 13.28 -25.73
CA GLN A 52 9.88 14.45 -26.42
C GLN A 52 10.94 15.56 -26.54
N HIS A 53 11.81 15.68 -25.53
CA HIS A 53 12.95 16.59 -25.59
C HIS A 53 14.01 16.12 -26.59
N LYS A 54 14.44 14.86 -26.51
CA LYS A 54 15.43 14.27 -27.43
C LYS A 54 14.99 14.32 -28.89
N SER A 55 13.70 14.09 -29.15
CA SER A 55 13.11 14.16 -30.49
C SER A 55 12.84 15.58 -30.99
N GLY A 56 13.09 16.60 -30.15
CA GLY A 56 12.84 18.01 -30.49
C GLY A 56 11.36 18.40 -30.51
N LYS A 57 10.44 17.50 -30.14
CA LYS A 57 8.99 17.80 -30.03
C LYS A 57 8.70 18.82 -28.94
N LYS A 58 9.48 18.80 -27.85
CA LYS A 58 9.36 19.75 -26.74
C LYS A 58 10.73 20.09 -26.15
N MET A 59 11.17 21.32 -26.31
CA MET A 59 12.39 21.79 -25.65
C MET A 59 12.16 21.92 -24.13
N LEU A 60 13.07 21.35 -23.35
CA LEU A 60 13.13 21.44 -21.90
C LEU A 60 14.42 22.16 -21.53
N THR A 61 14.40 22.84 -20.41
CA THR A 61 15.61 23.43 -19.83
C THR A 61 16.48 22.36 -19.17
N ASP A 62 17.77 22.63 -19.02
CA ASP A 62 18.71 21.71 -18.35
C ASP A 62 18.27 21.33 -16.94
N ASP A 63 17.65 22.26 -16.21
CA ASP A 63 17.12 22.02 -14.87
C ASP A 63 15.90 21.10 -14.89
N GLU A 64 15.00 21.26 -15.87
CA GLU A 64 13.87 20.35 -16.06
C GLU A 64 14.32 18.94 -16.44
N ILE A 65 15.33 18.83 -17.30
CA ILE A 65 15.93 17.54 -17.68
C ILE A 65 16.49 16.84 -16.46
N LYS A 66 17.34 17.51 -15.68
CA LYS A 66 17.91 16.96 -14.43
C LYS A 66 16.81 16.55 -13.44
N ALA A 67 15.75 17.35 -13.33
CA ALA A 67 14.63 17.04 -12.45
C ALA A 67 13.86 15.79 -12.90
N LEU A 68 13.65 15.62 -14.21
CA LEU A 68 12.98 14.45 -14.78
C LEU A 68 13.85 13.19 -14.67
N GLU A 69 15.14 13.28 -14.97
CA GLU A 69 16.09 12.17 -14.81
C GLU A 69 16.14 11.69 -13.36
N LYS A 70 16.23 12.63 -12.40
CA LYS A 70 16.19 12.29 -10.98
C LYS A 70 14.87 11.64 -10.59
N LYS A 71 13.72 12.10 -11.12
CA LYS A 71 12.42 11.47 -10.87
C LYS A 71 12.38 10.05 -11.42
N ALA A 72 12.82 9.84 -12.66
CA ALA A 72 12.88 8.54 -13.30
C ALA A 72 13.74 7.55 -12.51
N ASP A 73 14.94 7.97 -12.06
CA ASP A 73 15.82 7.16 -11.20
C ASP A 73 15.15 6.80 -9.87
N ILE A 74 14.50 7.75 -9.20
CA ILE A 74 13.78 7.49 -7.93
C ILE A 74 12.64 6.49 -8.14
N PHE A 75 11.86 6.63 -9.20
CA PHE A 75 10.74 5.73 -9.47
C PHE A 75 11.22 4.34 -9.88
N THR A 76 12.28 4.26 -10.68
CA THR A 76 12.92 2.99 -11.08
C THR A 76 13.39 2.22 -9.86
N ARG A 77 14.17 2.85 -8.98
CA ARG A 77 14.63 2.20 -7.74
C ARG A 77 13.48 1.73 -6.85
N LYS A 78 12.41 2.53 -6.74
CA LYS A 78 11.21 2.13 -5.99
C LYS A 78 10.54 0.91 -6.61
N LEU A 79 10.41 0.87 -7.93
CA LEU A 79 9.83 -0.27 -8.63
C LEU A 79 10.69 -1.53 -8.49
N GLU A 80 12.02 -1.39 -8.52
CA GLU A 80 12.96 -2.49 -8.25
C GLU A 80 12.75 -3.06 -6.84
N THR A 81 12.67 -2.21 -5.81
CA THR A 81 12.38 -2.68 -4.44
C THR A 81 10.98 -3.29 -4.28
N MET A 82 10.05 -3.01 -5.21
CA MET A 82 8.72 -3.60 -5.22
C MET A 82 8.62 -4.87 -6.05
N ARG A 83 9.67 -5.20 -6.81
CA ARG A 83 9.72 -6.32 -7.76
C ARG A 83 10.03 -7.65 -7.05
N ASP A 84 10.74 -7.59 -5.93
CA ASP A 84 10.84 -8.71 -5.01
C ASP A 84 9.46 -8.94 -4.36
N ASP A 85 8.95 -10.17 -4.49
CA ASP A 85 7.70 -10.57 -3.86
C ASP A 85 7.79 -10.37 -2.35
N LEU A 86 6.69 -9.90 -1.75
CA LEU A 86 6.59 -9.82 -0.29
C LEU A 86 6.65 -11.24 0.27
N ASP A 87 7.71 -11.56 1.02
CA ASP A 87 7.71 -12.74 1.89
C ASP A 87 6.57 -12.59 2.92
N ASP A 88 5.96 -13.70 3.32
CA ASP A 88 4.85 -13.71 4.28
C ASP A 88 5.24 -13.04 5.60
N ARG A 89 6.50 -13.16 6.01
CA ARG A 89 7.09 -12.47 7.17
C ARG A 89 7.14 -10.94 7.04
N GLU A 90 7.16 -10.43 5.83
CA GLU A 90 7.15 -9.00 5.57
C GLU A 90 5.71 -8.46 5.56
N ILE A 91 4.77 -9.25 5.04
CA ILE A 91 3.32 -8.98 5.16
C ILE A 91 2.92 -8.88 6.63
N GLU A 92 3.30 -9.86 7.47
CA GLU A 92 3.00 -9.85 8.90
C GLU A 92 3.59 -8.61 9.60
N ARG A 93 4.81 -8.21 9.25
CA ARG A 93 5.43 -6.98 9.80
C ARG A 93 4.67 -5.72 9.39
N ILE A 94 4.14 -5.67 8.17
CA ILE A 94 3.31 -4.55 7.71
C ILE A 94 1.99 -4.54 8.48
N MET A 95 1.30 -5.68 8.62
CA MET A 95 0.05 -5.79 9.40
C MET A 95 0.25 -5.37 10.86
N ALA A 96 1.34 -5.80 11.50
CA ALA A 96 1.65 -5.42 12.88
C ALA A 96 1.84 -3.90 13.04
N ARG A 97 2.47 -3.24 12.06
CA ARG A 97 2.63 -1.78 12.05
C ARG A 97 1.31 -1.05 11.79
N GLU A 98 0.49 -1.55 10.87
CA GLU A 98 -0.83 -1.00 10.55
C GLU A 98 -1.74 -1.06 11.80
N LYS A 99 -1.75 -2.19 12.50
CA LYS A 99 -2.50 -2.41 13.74
C LYS A 99 -2.10 -1.39 14.82
N LEU A 100 -0.80 -1.24 15.09
CA LEU A 100 -0.29 -0.26 16.05
C LEU A 100 -0.65 1.19 15.68
N ARG A 101 -0.68 1.52 14.38
CA ARG A 101 -1.09 2.84 13.90
C ARG A 101 -2.59 3.08 14.12
N ASN A 102 -3.41 2.08 13.83
CA ASN A 102 -4.86 2.16 14.01
C ASN A 102 -5.25 2.24 15.50
N GLU A 103 -4.58 1.49 16.37
CA GLU A 103 -4.74 1.58 17.82
C GLU A 103 -4.49 3.01 18.30
N ARG A 104 -3.34 3.61 17.95
CA ARG A 104 -3.01 5.00 18.29
C ARG A 104 -4.00 6.03 17.74
N LEU A 105 -4.52 5.81 16.53
CA LEU A 105 -5.55 6.68 15.94
C LEU A 105 -6.88 6.57 16.70
N SER A 106 -7.25 5.35 17.10
CA SER A 106 -8.48 5.12 17.88
C SER A 106 -8.40 5.76 19.26
N GLU A 107 -7.24 5.70 19.92
CA GLU A 107 -6.99 6.33 21.22
C GLU A 107 -7.07 7.86 21.15
N ARG A 108 -6.65 8.45 20.03
CA ARG A 108 -6.79 9.90 19.80
C ARG A 108 -8.25 10.29 19.60
N ARG A 109 -8.99 9.56 18.75
CA ARG A 109 -10.43 9.82 18.53
C ARG A 109 -11.24 9.71 19.82
N LYS A 110 -11.00 8.67 20.62
CA LYS A 110 -11.65 8.49 21.93
C LYS A 110 -11.35 9.62 22.93
N ARG A 111 -10.21 10.30 22.78
CA ARG A 111 -9.81 11.43 23.61
C ARG A 111 -10.44 12.74 23.16
N ASP A 112 -10.63 12.90 21.85
CA ASP A 112 -11.26 14.09 21.26
C ASP A 112 -12.79 14.06 21.40
N GLU A 113 -13.39 12.89 21.67
CA GLU A 113 -14.82 12.68 21.92
C GLU A 113 -15.24 12.81 23.41
N LEU A 114 -14.27 13.01 24.33
CA LEU A 114 -14.46 13.21 25.78
C LEU A 114 -14.30 14.69 26.15
#